data_AF-A0A961JNQ3-F1
#
_entry.id   AF-A0A961JNQ3-F1
#
_cell.length_a   1.000
_cell.length_b   1.000
_cell.length_c   1.000
_cell.angle_alpha   90.00
_cell.angle_beta   90.00
_cell.angle_gamma   90.00
#
_symmetry.space_group_name_H-M   'P 1'
#
loop_
_entity.id
_entity.type
_entity.pdbx_description
1 polymer ?
#
loop_
_entity_poly.entity_id
_entity_poly.type
_entity_poly.pdbx_seq_one_letter_code
_entity_poly.pdbx_strand_id
1 'polypeptide(L)'
;MPIVLSHAIVALVPFGLLAFGAVLGGAWAWAGFLYMTLVAWGADRLLPVRSGPGAGTQAGADRLTLVLGTVHFLLLGVMVWALAAGGLGLLAWVGLYLGAGHTFGQVSNATAHDLIHRTDRRRFLLGKWIYISLLFGHHTSAHTKVHHRYAATALDPSTARPGESFYAFAPRAWREGFRKGYQMERADIVRRGTGGATPYVSYVLGAAGFLALAGLAFGWAGLAAYVALALLAQSQLLLADYVQHYGLARAIGPDGKPEPVGPGHSWNAGGW
;
A
#
# COMPACT_ATOMS: atom_id res chain seq x y z
N MET A 1 8.78 2.79 27.69
CA MET A 1 9.17 1.94 26.53
C MET A 1 9.79 2.81 25.46
N PRO A 2 10.84 2.36 24.76
CA PRO A 2 11.37 3.09 23.62
C PRO A 2 10.29 3.25 22.54
N ILE A 3 10.20 4.43 21.92
CA ILE A 3 9.12 4.81 20.98
C ILE A 3 8.98 3.83 19.80
N VAL A 4 10.09 3.25 19.34
CA VAL A 4 10.06 2.22 18.28
C VAL A 4 9.25 1.00 18.72
N LEU A 5 9.31 0.62 20.00
CA LEU A 5 8.62 -0.56 20.51
C LEU A 5 7.10 -0.36 20.56
N SER A 6 6.61 0.84 20.91
CA SER A 6 5.16 1.12 20.88
C SER A 6 4.61 1.11 19.45
N HIS A 7 5.33 1.71 18.49
CA HIS A 7 4.94 1.67 17.08
C HIS A 7 5.02 0.26 16.49
N ALA A 8 6.06 -0.51 16.85
CA ALA A 8 6.19 -1.89 16.42
C ALA A 8 5.04 -2.77 16.93
N ILE A 9 4.63 -2.60 18.19
CA ILE A 9 3.48 -3.31 18.75
C ILE A 9 2.22 -2.95 17.98
N VAL A 10 1.95 -1.64 17.76
CA VAL A 10 0.77 -1.20 17.02
C VAL A 10 0.73 -1.77 15.59
N ALA A 11 1.87 -1.82 14.91
CA ALA A 11 1.93 -2.32 13.54
C ALA A 11 1.91 -3.85 13.44
N LEU A 12 2.44 -4.60 14.42
CA LEU A 12 2.59 -6.06 14.36
C LEU A 12 1.43 -6.83 15.01
N VAL A 13 0.77 -6.28 16.03
CA VAL A 13 -0.37 -6.94 16.70
C VAL A 13 -1.48 -7.38 15.72
N PRO A 14 -1.88 -6.57 14.71
CA PRO A 14 -2.89 -6.99 13.74
C PRO A 14 -2.53 -8.30 13.03
N PHE A 15 -1.25 -8.51 12.69
CA PHE A 15 -0.78 -9.72 12.01
C PHE A 15 -1.00 -10.96 12.87
N GLY A 16 -0.68 -10.86 14.17
CA GLY A 16 -0.89 -11.95 15.12
C GLY A 16 -2.38 -12.23 15.36
N LEU A 17 -3.19 -11.18 15.55
CA LEU A 17 -4.63 -11.31 15.75
C LEU A 17 -5.33 -11.93 14.55
N LEU A 18 -4.93 -11.56 13.33
CA LEU A 18 -5.47 -12.14 12.10
C LEU A 18 -5.07 -13.60 11.94
N ALA A 19 -3.78 -13.94 12.17
CA ALA A 19 -3.34 -15.33 12.13
C ALA A 19 -4.08 -16.20 13.16
N PHE A 20 -4.31 -15.67 14.35
CA PHE A 20 -5.09 -16.35 15.39
C PHE A 20 -6.56 -16.50 15.02
N GLY A 21 -7.18 -15.43 14.50
CA GLY A 21 -8.56 -15.44 14.01
C GLY A 21 -8.77 -16.39 12.82
N ALA A 22 -7.77 -16.57 11.97
CA ALA A 22 -7.81 -17.53 10.86
C ALA A 22 -7.86 -18.99 11.31
N VAL A 23 -7.26 -19.31 12.46
CA VAL A 23 -7.27 -20.67 13.00
C VAL A 23 -8.50 -20.92 13.87
N LEU A 24 -8.86 -19.97 14.74
CA LEU A 24 -9.96 -20.17 15.69
C LEU A 24 -11.35 -19.82 15.13
N GLY A 25 -11.42 -18.93 14.14
CA GLY A 25 -12.69 -18.43 13.62
C GLY A 25 -13.53 -17.70 14.68
N GLY A 26 -14.86 -17.73 14.52
CA GLY A 26 -15.81 -17.14 15.46
C GLY A 26 -15.57 -15.64 15.70
N ALA A 27 -15.64 -15.20 16.96
CA ALA A 27 -15.41 -13.80 17.33
C ALA A 27 -13.94 -13.36 17.12
N TRP A 28 -12.98 -14.29 17.16
CA TRP A 28 -11.56 -13.98 16.98
C TRP A 28 -11.23 -13.48 15.57
N ALA A 29 -12.03 -13.85 14.57
CA ALA A 29 -11.94 -13.31 13.22
C ALA A 29 -12.06 -11.77 13.16
N TRP A 30 -12.75 -11.16 14.13
CA TRP A 30 -12.95 -9.71 14.19
C TRP A 30 -11.84 -8.98 14.94
N ALA A 31 -11.00 -9.69 15.68
CA ALA A 31 -10.00 -9.06 16.56
C ALA A 31 -9.03 -8.16 15.78
N GLY A 32 -8.54 -8.62 14.63
CA GLY A 32 -7.67 -7.82 13.77
C GLY A 32 -8.35 -6.56 13.24
N PHE A 33 -9.60 -6.67 12.78
CA PHE A 33 -10.38 -5.54 12.28
C PHE A 33 -10.68 -4.50 13.38
N LEU A 34 -11.15 -4.96 14.55
CA LEU A 34 -11.44 -4.09 15.69
C LEU A 34 -10.18 -3.41 16.22
N TYR A 35 -9.04 -4.10 16.18
CA TYR A 35 -7.76 -3.52 16.55
C TYR A 35 -7.36 -2.38 15.60
N MET A 36 -7.41 -2.63 14.29
CA MET A 36 -7.07 -1.62 13.27
C MET A 36 -7.99 -0.40 13.31
N THR A 37 -9.25 -0.57 13.73
CA THR A 37 -10.24 0.51 13.72
C THR A 37 -10.33 1.27 15.04
N LEU A 38 -10.28 0.59 16.18
CA LEU A 38 -10.49 1.20 17.50
C LEU A 38 -9.17 1.50 18.21
N VAL A 39 -8.25 0.53 18.19
CA VAL A 39 -7.01 0.61 18.98
C VAL A 39 -5.96 1.45 18.26
N ALA A 40 -5.78 1.29 16.95
CA ALA A 40 -4.86 2.13 16.19
C ALA A 40 -5.31 3.60 16.20
N TRP A 41 -6.60 3.85 15.98
CA TRP A 41 -7.18 5.19 16.09
C TRP A 41 -7.04 5.79 17.50
N GLY A 42 -7.27 5.00 18.54
CA GLY A 42 -7.06 5.42 19.92
C GLY A 42 -5.59 5.70 20.24
N ALA A 43 -4.68 4.87 19.72
CA ALA A 43 -3.24 5.06 19.88
C ALA A 43 -2.78 6.39 19.27
N ASP A 44 -3.27 6.77 18.09
CA ASP A 44 -2.95 8.06 17.46
C ASP A 44 -3.44 9.26 18.29
N ARG A 45 -4.54 9.11 19.05
CA ARG A 45 -5.09 10.15 19.92
C ARG A 45 -4.36 10.27 21.25
N LEU A 46 -3.90 9.14 21.78
CA LEU A 46 -3.40 9.03 23.15
C LEU A 46 -1.87 9.05 23.24
N LEU A 47 -1.19 8.61 22.17
CA LEU A 47 0.27 8.63 22.13
C LEU A 47 0.75 10.04 21.75
N PRO A 48 1.54 10.70 22.60
CA PRO A 48 2.05 12.04 22.29
C PRO A 48 2.97 11.98 21.07
N VAL A 49 2.77 12.89 20.11
CA VAL A 49 3.74 13.15 19.04
C VAL A 49 5.01 13.69 19.69
N ARG A 50 6.04 12.86 19.81
CA ARG A 50 7.32 13.24 20.41
C ARG A 50 8.36 13.47 19.33
N SER A 51 8.57 14.74 19.01
CA SER A 51 9.69 15.23 18.19
C SER A 51 10.87 15.58 19.11
N GLY A 52 12.07 15.05 18.86
CA GLY A 52 13.29 15.40 19.62
C GLY A 52 14.19 14.21 19.98
N PRO A 53 15.24 14.43 20.79
CA PRO A 53 16.17 13.38 21.20
C PRO A 53 15.43 12.26 21.96
N GLY A 54 15.42 11.05 21.39
CA GLY A 54 14.65 9.90 21.93
C GLY A 54 13.42 9.52 21.10
N ALA A 55 13.02 10.33 20.11
CA ALA A 55 12.25 9.84 18.96
C ALA A 55 13.02 8.67 18.34
N GLY A 56 12.33 7.56 18.05
CA GLY A 56 12.96 6.29 17.68
C GLY A 56 14.11 6.41 16.66
N THR A 57 15.10 5.52 16.74
CA THR A 57 16.23 5.57 15.80
C THR A 57 15.77 5.18 14.39
N GLN A 58 16.36 5.80 13.37
CA GLN A 58 16.15 5.42 11.97
C GLN A 58 16.43 3.92 11.74
N ALA A 59 17.45 3.38 12.43
CA ALA A 59 17.75 1.95 12.41
C ALA A 59 16.61 1.07 12.99
N GLY A 60 15.88 1.56 14.00
CA GLY A 60 14.71 0.89 14.55
C GLY A 60 13.52 0.90 13.59
N ALA A 61 13.26 2.04 12.95
CA ALA A 61 12.23 2.16 11.91
C ALA A 61 12.54 1.24 10.70
N ASP A 62 13.79 1.23 10.25
CA ASP A 62 14.26 0.35 9.16
C ASP A 62 14.08 -1.13 9.49
N ARG A 63 14.37 -1.53 10.73
CA ARG A 63 14.17 -2.91 11.17
C ARG A 63 12.69 -3.27 11.19
N LEU A 64 11.83 -2.37 11.67
CA LEU A 64 10.39 -2.57 11.71
C LEU A 64 9.81 -2.75 10.30
N THR A 65 10.18 -1.91 9.33
CA THR A 65 9.69 -2.03 7.95
C THR A 65 10.16 -3.32 7.27
N LEU A 66 11.37 -3.79 7.56
CA LEU A 66 11.85 -5.09 7.10
C LEU A 66 11.03 -6.25 7.70
N VAL A 67 10.74 -6.22 9.01
CA VAL A 67 9.92 -7.23 9.67
C VAL A 67 8.51 -7.22 9.08
N LEU A 68 7.85 -6.05 9.05
CA LEU A 68 6.50 -5.88 8.49
C LEU A 68 6.42 -6.34 7.03
N GLY A 69 7.40 -5.97 6.22
CA GLY A 69 7.46 -6.38 4.82
C GLY A 69 7.67 -7.89 4.65
N THR A 70 8.38 -8.54 5.57
CA THR A 70 8.56 -10.00 5.54
C THR A 70 7.29 -10.73 5.99
N VAL A 71 6.68 -10.30 7.10
CA VAL A 71 5.46 -10.95 7.62
C VAL A 71 4.24 -10.72 6.74
N HIS A 72 4.26 -9.72 5.86
CA HIS A 72 3.24 -9.50 4.82
C HIS A 72 2.94 -10.77 4.02
N PHE A 73 3.97 -11.42 3.48
CA PHE A 73 3.76 -12.58 2.59
C PHE A 73 3.22 -13.80 3.33
N LEU A 74 3.68 -14.00 4.58
CA LEU A 74 3.15 -15.06 5.43
C LEU A 74 1.66 -14.81 5.73
N LEU A 75 1.32 -13.59 6.15
CA LEU A 75 -0.07 -13.24 6.44
C LEU A 75 -0.95 -13.36 5.19
N LEU A 76 -0.48 -12.91 4.02
CA LEU A 76 -1.21 -13.05 2.76
C LEU A 76 -1.55 -14.51 2.48
N GLY A 77 -0.59 -15.43 2.60
CA GLY A 77 -0.82 -16.86 2.43
C GLY A 77 -1.84 -17.42 3.42
N VAL A 78 -1.71 -17.08 4.71
CA VAL A 78 -2.65 -17.52 5.77
C VAL A 78 -4.06 -16.99 5.52
N MET A 79 -4.21 -15.74 5.10
CA MET A 79 -5.55 -15.15 4.83
C MET A 79 -6.19 -15.76 3.59
N VAL A 80 -5.43 -15.97 2.51
CA VAL A 80 -5.96 -16.65 1.31
C VAL A 80 -6.41 -18.07 1.66
N TRP A 81 -5.61 -18.81 2.43
CA TRP A 81 -5.98 -20.14 2.92
C TRP A 81 -7.27 -20.09 3.75
N ALA A 82 -7.32 -19.27 4.80
CA ALA A 82 -8.44 -19.22 5.73
C ALA A 82 -9.75 -18.83 5.05
N LEU A 83 -9.71 -17.86 4.14
CA LEU A 83 -10.88 -17.41 3.39
C LEU A 83 -11.32 -18.41 2.29
N ALA A 84 -10.43 -19.28 1.82
CA ALA A 84 -10.74 -20.25 0.75
C ALA A 84 -11.10 -21.65 1.26
N ALA A 85 -10.63 -22.06 2.45
CA ALA A 85 -10.76 -23.43 2.96
C ALA A 85 -12.19 -23.88 3.33
N GLY A 86 -13.17 -22.97 3.36
CA GLY A 86 -14.60 -23.31 3.54
C GLY A 86 -15.04 -23.65 4.97
N GLY A 87 -14.17 -23.51 5.97
CA GLY A 87 -14.47 -23.83 7.38
C GLY A 87 -15.02 -22.66 8.23
N LEU A 88 -15.12 -21.46 7.65
CA LEU A 88 -15.56 -20.27 8.36
C LEU A 88 -17.04 -19.98 8.09
N GLY A 89 -17.81 -19.71 9.15
CA GLY A 89 -19.12 -19.09 8.99
C GLY A 89 -19.01 -17.69 8.37
N LEU A 90 -20.04 -17.24 7.65
CA LEU A 90 -20.03 -15.98 6.89
C LEU A 90 -19.55 -14.77 7.72
N LEU A 91 -20.00 -14.64 8.97
CA LEU A 91 -19.58 -13.53 9.85
C LEU A 91 -18.08 -13.57 10.18
N ALA A 92 -17.52 -14.76 10.41
CA ALA A 92 -16.08 -14.91 10.66
C ALA A 92 -15.28 -14.66 9.37
N TRP A 93 -15.80 -15.11 8.23
CA TRP A 93 -15.20 -14.84 6.92
C TRP A 93 -15.11 -13.33 6.65
N VAL A 94 -16.21 -12.60 6.86
CA VAL A 94 -16.25 -11.14 6.69
C VAL A 94 -15.31 -10.42 7.66
N GLY A 95 -15.27 -10.84 8.92
CA GLY A 95 -14.36 -10.28 9.92
C GLY A 95 -12.89 -10.39 9.50
N LEU A 96 -12.47 -11.58 9.06
CA LEU A 96 -11.11 -11.80 8.55
C LEU A 96 -10.83 -11.04 7.26
N TYR A 97 -11.76 -11.05 6.32
CA TYR A 97 -11.62 -10.31 5.06
C TYR A 97 -11.41 -8.81 5.31
N LEU A 98 -12.25 -8.20 6.15
CA LEU A 98 -12.13 -6.78 6.50
C LEU A 98 -10.83 -6.52 7.26
N GLY A 99 -10.51 -7.32 8.27
CA GLY A 99 -9.29 -7.15 9.06
C GLY A 99 -8.02 -7.27 8.22
N ALA A 100 -7.92 -8.33 7.40
CA ALA A 100 -6.80 -8.54 6.50
C ALA A 100 -6.68 -7.44 5.45
N GLY A 101 -7.79 -7.06 4.80
CA GLY A 101 -7.80 -5.98 3.83
C GLY A 101 -7.34 -4.65 4.41
N HIS A 102 -7.75 -4.31 5.65
CA HIS A 102 -7.28 -3.12 6.36
C HIS A 102 -5.79 -3.22 6.72
N THR A 103 -5.31 -4.35 7.22
CA THR A 103 -3.88 -4.52 7.51
C THR A 103 -3.02 -4.42 6.24
N PHE A 104 -3.48 -4.97 5.11
CA PHE A 104 -2.78 -4.81 3.84
C PHE A 104 -2.82 -3.37 3.31
N GLY A 105 -3.99 -2.72 3.32
CA GLY A 105 -4.17 -1.38 2.80
C GLY A 105 -3.55 -0.27 3.66
N GLN A 106 -3.48 -0.44 4.98
CA GLN A 106 -2.96 0.59 5.91
C GLN A 106 -1.51 0.30 6.34
N VAL A 107 -1.17 -0.94 6.69
CA VAL A 107 0.17 -1.27 7.23
C VAL A 107 1.11 -1.73 6.14
N SER A 108 0.70 -2.71 5.31
CA SER A 108 1.58 -3.25 4.26
C SER A 108 1.85 -2.22 3.16
N ASN A 109 0.84 -1.42 2.80
CA ASN A 109 1.00 -0.30 1.87
C ASN A 109 2.00 0.74 2.38
N ALA A 110 1.82 1.27 3.59
CA ALA A 110 2.75 2.26 4.16
C ALA A 110 4.18 1.70 4.26
N THR A 111 4.31 0.43 4.61
CA THR A 111 5.60 -0.28 4.63
C THR A 111 6.21 -0.36 3.23
N ALA A 112 5.43 -0.76 2.23
CA ALA A 112 5.89 -0.88 0.84
C ALA A 112 6.25 0.49 0.26
N HIS A 113 5.47 1.54 0.55
CA HIS A 113 5.73 2.92 0.18
C HIS A 113 7.10 3.40 0.71
N ASP A 114 7.40 3.22 1.99
CA ASP A 114 8.73 3.58 2.52
C ASP A 114 9.85 2.76 1.87
N LEU A 115 9.63 1.46 1.67
CA LEU A 115 10.62 0.56 1.09
C LEU A 115 10.99 0.91 -0.36
N ILE A 116 10.04 1.32 -1.20
CA ILE A 116 10.31 1.69 -2.61
C ILE A 116 11.06 3.03 -2.75
N HIS A 117 11.18 3.81 -1.67
CA HIS A 117 12.01 5.02 -1.64
C HIS A 117 13.44 4.76 -1.15
N ARG A 118 13.75 3.54 -0.69
CA ARG A 118 15.10 3.20 -0.21
C ARG A 118 16.08 2.99 -1.36
N THR A 119 17.29 3.53 -1.19
CA THR A 119 18.41 3.33 -2.12
C THR A 119 18.99 1.92 -2.06
N ASP A 120 18.89 1.24 -0.91
CA ASP A 120 19.25 -0.17 -0.78
C ASP A 120 18.35 -1.05 -1.66
N ARG A 121 18.98 -1.81 -2.56
CA ARG A 121 18.25 -2.61 -3.55
C ARG A 121 17.40 -3.71 -2.93
N ARG A 122 17.82 -4.31 -1.81
CA ARG A 122 17.07 -5.41 -1.18
C ARG A 122 15.78 -4.88 -0.57
N ARG A 123 15.85 -3.74 0.13
CA ARG A 123 14.69 -3.02 0.68
C ARG A 123 13.75 -2.56 -0.43
N PHE A 124 14.27 -1.94 -1.48
CA PHE A 124 13.48 -1.55 -2.65
C PHE A 124 12.73 -2.74 -3.26
N LEU A 125 13.42 -3.87 -3.45
CA LEU A 125 12.82 -5.08 -4.00
C LEU A 125 11.73 -5.65 -3.08
N LEU A 126 11.90 -5.60 -1.76
CA LEU A 126 10.88 -6.03 -0.82
C LEU A 126 9.59 -5.20 -0.98
N GLY A 127 9.69 -3.87 -0.98
CA GLY A 127 8.54 -2.99 -1.21
C GLY A 127 7.88 -3.21 -2.57
N LYS A 128 8.71 -3.35 -3.62
CA LYS A 128 8.24 -3.69 -4.97
C LYS A 128 7.42 -4.98 -4.98
N TRP A 129 7.92 -6.04 -4.34
CA TRP A 129 7.24 -7.34 -4.33
C TRP A 129 5.98 -7.36 -3.48
N ILE A 130 5.87 -6.53 -2.44
CA ILE A 130 4.62 -6.34 -1.70
C ILE A 130 3.56 -5.71 -2.61
N TYR A 131 3.91 -4.68 -3.40
CA TYR A 131 2.96 -4.13 -4.38
C TYR A 131 2.58 -5.15 -5.45
N ILE A 132 3.52 -5.99 -5.91
CA ILE A 132 3.23 -7.07 -6.85
C ILE A 132 2.27 -8.09 -6.25
N SER A 133 2.49 -8.53 -5.00
CA SER A 133 1.60 -9.48 -4.31
C SER A 133 0.24 -8.89 -3.97
N LEU A 134 0.06 -7.57 -4.06
CA LEU A 134 -1.24 -6.91 -3.98
C LEU A 134 -1.83 -6.55 -5.34
N LEU A 135 -1.30 -7.13 -6.43
CA LEU A 135 -1.72 -6.91 -7.82
C LEU A 135 -1.61 -5.43 -8.27
N PHE A 136 -0.70 -4.67 -7.65
CA PHE A 136 -0.53 -3.23 -7.85
C PHE A 136 0.95 -2.85 -8.08
N GLY A 137 1.75 -3.78 -8.62
CA GLY A 137 3.20 -3.61 -8.80
C GLY A 137 3.62 -2.34 -9.56
N HIS A 138 2.81 -1.91 -10.54
CA HIS A 138 3.06 -0.71 -11.34
C HIS A 138 3.11 0.58 -10.51
N HIS A 139 2.48 0.60 -9.34
CA HIS A 139 2.53 1.72 -8.40
C HIS A 139 3.97 2.04 -7.99
N THR A 140 4.87 1.04 -7.95
CA THR A 140 6.29 1.29 -7.66
C THR A 140 6.90 2.30 -8.64
N SER A 141 6.68 2.13 -9.94
CA SER A 141 7.17 3.08 -10.97
C SER A 141 6.31 4.34 -11.03
N ALA A 142 4.99 4.21 -10.98
CA ALA A 142 4.08 5.36 -11.11
C ALA A 142 4.30 6.35 -9.95
N HIS A 143 4.38 5.86 -8.73
CA HIS A 143 4.58 6.70 -7.56
C HIS A 143 5.95 7.40 -7.59
N THR A 144 7.04 6.64 -7.75
CA THR A 144 8.41 7.18 -7.68
C THR A 144 8.80 8.07 -8.85
N LYS A 145 8.26 7.82 -10.06
CA LYS A 145 8.68 8.52 -11.29
C LYS A 145 7.65 9.50 -11.84
N VAL A 146 6.38 9.35 -11.49
CA VAL A 146 5.29 10.22 -11.97
C VAL A 146 4.77 11.07 -10.82
N HIS A 147 4.23 10.44 -9.78
CA HIS A 147 3.51 11.13 -8.71
C HIS A 147 4.38 12.20 -8.03
N HIS A 148 5.58 11.86 -7.52
CA HIS A 148 6.46 12.87 -6.89
C HIS A 148 6.80 14.06 -7.79
N ARG A 149 6.93 13.82 -9.10
CA ARG A 149 7.26 14.87 -10.05
C ARG A 149 6.06 15.79 -10.34
N TYR A 150 4.88 15.20 -10.49
CA TYR A 150 3.69 15.87 -11.02
C TYR A 150 2.54 16.03 -10.01
N ALA A 151 2.76 15.68 -8.74
CA ALA A 151 1.74 15.75 -7.68
C ALA A 151 1.04 17.11 -7.68
N ALA A 152 -0.25 17.13 -7.38
CA ALA A 152 -1.13 18.29 -7.46
C ALA A 152 -1.19 18.94 -8.86
N THR A 153 -0.96 18.19 -9.95
CA THR A 153 -1.17 18.69 -11.32
C THR A 153 -2.03 17.73 -12.13
N ALA A 154 -2.61 18.20 -13.23
CA ALA A 154 -3.35 17.35 -14.16
C ALA A 154 -2.49 16.25 -14.81
N LEU A 155 -1.17 16.35 -14.73
CA LEU A 155 -0.23 15.35 -15.25
C LEU A 155 -0.04 14.16 -14.30
N ASP A 156 -0.41 14.27 -13.03
CA ASP A 156 -0.35 13.18 -12.07
C ASP A 156 -1.67 12.37 -12.04
N PRO A 157 -1.64 11.06 -12.35
CA PRO A 157 -2.80 10.19 -12.21
C PRO A 157 -3.43 10.19 -10.81
N SER A 158 -2.60 10.28 -9.77
CA SER A 158 -3.02 10.22 -8.36
C SER A 158 -3.55 11.55 -7.83
N THR A 159 -3.53 12.63 -8.62
CA THR A 159 -4.17 13.89 -8.26
C THR A 159 -5.66 13.86 -8.63
N ALA A 160 -6.51 14.00 -7.61
CA ALA A 160 -7.96 14.07 -7.80
C ALA A 160 -8.39 15.47 -8.23
N ARG A 161 -9.18 15.53 -9.31
CA ARG A 161 -9.60 16.80 -9.92
C ARG A 161 -10.75 17.42 -9.10
N PRO A 162 -10.87 18.76 -9.04
CA PRO A 162 -12.03 19.39 -8.41
C PRO A 162 -13.35 18.85 -8.98
N GLY A 163 -14.24 18.37 -8.11
CA GLY A 163 -15.55 17.82 -8.49
C GLY A 163 -15.52 16.38 -9.02
N GLU A 164 -14.36 15.73 -9.10
CA GLU A 164 -14.26 14.33 -9.51
C GLU A 164 -14.67 13.42 -8.35
N SER A 165 -15.65 12.54 -8.55
CA SER A 165 -15.99 11.53 -7.53
C SER A 165 -14.90 10.47 -7.41
N PHE A 166 -14.78 9.85 -6.24
CA PHE A 166 -13.86 8.72 -6.03
C PHE A 166 -14.05 7.60 -7.09
N TYR A 167 -15.30 7.29 -7.45
CA TYR A 167 -15.62 6.24 -8.41
C TYR A 167 -15.21 6.58 -9.85
N ALA A 168 -15.08 7.86 -10.19
CA ALA A 168 -14.48 8.30 -11.45
C ALA A 168 -12.94 8.33 -11.35
N PHE A 169 -12.42 8.80 -10.22
CA PHE A 169 -10.99 8.89 -9.94
C PHE A 169 -10.29 7.54 -9.95
N ALA A 170 -10.75 6.57 -9.15
CA ALA A 170 -10.02 5.32 -8.89
C ALA A 170 -9.67 4.55 -10.19
N PRO A 171 -10.62 4.27 -11.11
CA PRO A 171 -10.29 3.59 -12.35
C PRO A 171 -9.44 4.44 -13.31
N ARG A 172 -9.56 5.77 -13.28
CA ARG A 172 -8.68 6.67 -14.05
C ARG A 172 -7.26 6.62 -13.51
N ALA A 173 -7.08 6.86 -12.21
CA ALA A 173 -5.79 6.87 -11.53
C ALA A 173 -5.04 5.55 -11.71
N TRP A 174 -5.74 4.42 -11.56
CA TRP A 174 -5.16 3.10 -11.79
C TRP A 174 -4.65 2.92 -13.23
N ARG A 175 -5.49 3.17 -14.24
CA ARG A 175 -5.13 2.97 -15.66
C ARG A 175 -4.05 3.94 -16.12
N GLU A 176 -4.19 5.22 -15.77
CA GLU A 176 -3.21 6.23 -16.14
C GLU A 176 -1.89 6.05 -15.38
N GLY A 177 -1.93 5.62 -14.12
CA GLY A 177 -0.75 5.26 -13.32
C GLY A 177 0.06 4.17 -13.99
N PHE A 178 -0.59 3.08 -14.39
CA PHE A 178 0.04 2.00 -15.15
C PHE A 178 0.66 2.53 -16.47
N ARG A 179 -0.09 3.30 -17.26
CA ARG A 179 0.39 3.79 -18.56
C ARG A 179 1.57 4.75 -18.42
N LYS A 180 1.44 5.78 -17.57
CA LYS A 180 2.46 6.82 -17.40
C LYS A 180 3.71 6.28 -16.71
N GLY A 181 3.55 5.38 -15.73
CA GLY A 181 4.68 4.68 -15.11
C GLY A 181 5.47 3.86 -16.13
N TYR A 182 4.79 3.12 -17.02
CA TYR A 182 5.44 2.36 -18.09
C TYR A 182 6.21 3.28 -19.06
N GLN A 183 5.60 4.40 -19.45
CA GLN A 183 6.23 5.40 -20.31
C GLN A 183 7.52 5.96 -19.69
N MET A 184 7.52 6.26 -18.38
CA MET A 184 8.73 6.72 -17.69
C MET A 184 9.84 5.65 -17.65
N GLU A 185 9.50 4.39 -17.36
CA GLU A 185 10.48 3.29 -17.39
C GLU A 185 11.07 3.09 -18.80
N ARG A 186 10.23 3.15 -19.84
CA ARG A 186 10.68 3.07 -21.24
C ARG A 186 11.59 4.23 -21.62
N ALA A 187 11.24 5.46 -21.22
CA ALA A 187 12.05 6.63 -21.49
C ALA A 187 13.42 6.55 -20.80
N ASP A 188 13.49 6.00 -19.59
CA ASP A 188 14.75 5.78 -18.88
C ASP A 188 15.66 4.77 -19.58
N ILE A 189 15.10 3.67 -20.09
CA ILE A 189 15.83 2.65 -20.87
C ILE A 189 16.44 3.30 -22.13
N VAL A 190 15.64 4.04 -22.89
CA VAL A 190 16.09 4.75 -24.10
C VAL A 190 17.18 5.78 -23.76
N ARG A 191 16.97 6.60 -22.72
CA ARG A 191 17.93 7.65 -22.30
C ARG A 191 19.28 7.08 -21.87
N ARG A 192 19.30 5.90 -21.24
CA ARG A 192 20.53 5.22 -20.82
C ARG A 192 21.24 4.51 -21.97
N GLY A 193 20.60 4.39 -23.14
CA GLY A 193 21.10 3.58 -24.26
C GLY A 193 21.15 2.08 -23.93
N THR A 194 20.56 1.67 -22.81
CA THR A 194 20.51 0.27 -22.40
C THR A 194 19.33 -0.38 -23.10
N GLY A 195 19.56 -1.46 -23.86
CA GLY A 195 18.44 -2.33 -24.27
C GLY A 195 17.79 -3.01 -23.06
N GLY A 196 16.67 -3.71 -23.27
CA GLY A 196 16.09 -4.61 -22.27
C GLY A 196 14.64 -4.32 -21.86
N ALA A 197 14.17 -5.12 -20.91
CA ALA A 197 12.79 -5.08 -20.43
C ALA A 197 12.59 -4.08 -19.29
N THR A 198 11.42 -3.44 -19.29
CA THR A 198 10.97 -2.60 -18.16
C THR A 198 10.63 -3.46 -16.93
N PRO A 199 10.62 -2.87 -15.72
CA PRO A 199 10.12 -3.54 -14.50
C PRO A 199 8.71 -4.12 -14.61
N TYR A 200 7.91 -3.64 -15.56
CA TYR A 200 6.55 -4.12 -15.84
C TYR A 200 6.46 -5.61 -16.18
N VAL A 201 7.54 -6.20 -16.72
CA VAL A 201 7.59 -7.67 -16.88
C VAL A 201 7.49 -8.34 -15.51
N SER A 202 8.23 -7.86 -14.51
CA SER A 202 8.12 -8.40 -13.14
C SER A 202 6.78 -8.06 -12.48
N TYR A 203 6.17 -6.92 -12.79
CA TYR A 203 4.86 -6.56 -12.26
C TYR A 203 3.77 -7.50 -12.76
N VAL A 204 3.72 -7.76 -14.07
CA VAL A 204 2.69 -8.59 -14.70
C VAL A 204 2.93 -10.07 -14.42
N LEU A 205 4.14 -10.58 -14.64
CA LEU A 205 4.45 -11.99 -14.42
C LEU A 205 4.41 -12.35 -12.93
N GLY A 206 4.84 -11.44 -12.05
CA GLY A 206 4.74 -11.65 -10.62
C GLY A 206 3.29 -11.70 -10.14
N ALA A 207 2.45 -10.77 -10.60
CA ALA A 207 1.00 -10.79 -10.31
C ALA A 207 0.33 -12.07 -10.82
N ALA A 208 0.64 -12.48 -12.07
CA ALA A 208 0.17 -13.75 -12.63
C ALA A 208 0.66 -14.96 -11.82
N GLY A 209 1.90 -14.92 -11.32
CA GLY A 209 2.45 -15.94 -10.44
C GLY A 209 1.69 -16.06 -9.12
N PHE A 210 1.38 -14.96 -8.43
CA PHE A 210 0.59 -15.00 -7.20
C PHE A 210 -0.85 -15.47 -7.45
N LEU A 211 -1.48 -15.03 -8.54
CA LEU A 211 -2.79 -15.54 -8.96
C LEU A 211 -2.73 -17.05 -9.20
N ALA A 212 -1.74 -17.52 -9.95
CA ALA A 212 -1.55 -18.95 -10.20
C ALA A 212 -1.32 -19.73 -8.90
N LEU A 213 -0.50 -19.23 -7.98
CA LEU A 213 -0.29 -19.87 -6.67
C LEU A 213 -1.59 -19.99 -5.87
N ALA A 214 -2.39 -18.92 -5.79
CA ALA A 214 -3.69 -18.96 -5.11
C ALA A 214 -4.67 -19.94 -5.77
N GLY A 215 -4.72 -19.95 -7.11
CA GLY A 215 -5.59 -20.84 -7.88
C GLY A 215 -5.17 -22.31 -7.86
N LEU A 216 -3.87 -22.60 -7.90
CA LEU A 216 -3.36 -23.96 -7.80
C LEU A 216 -3.53 -24.52 -6.38
N ALA A 217 -3.40 -23.68 -5.34
CA ALA A 217 -3.52 -24.11 -3.95
C ALA A 217 -4.98 -24.32 -3.51
N PHE A 218 -5.90 -23.43 -3.90
CA PHE A 218 -7.28 -23.43 -3.39
C PHE A 218 -8.36 -23.25 -4.47
N GLY A 219 -8.02 -23.45 -5.74
CA GLY A 219 -8.96 -23.34 -6.86
C GLY A 219 -9.57 -21.94 -7.03
N TRP A 220 -10.79 -21.89 -7.53
CA TRP A 220 -11.53 -20.63 -7.71
C TRP A 220 -11.80 -19.89 -6.41
N ALA A 221 -11.95 -20.60 -5.28
CA ALA A 221 -12.11 -19.97 -3.97
C ALA A 221 -10.85 -19.20 -3.56
N GLY A 222 -9.67 -19.78 -3.79
CA GLY A 222 -8.37 -19.12 -3.58
C GLY A 222 -8.21 -17.86 -4.43
N LEU A 223 -8.51 -17.97 -5.73
CA LEU A 223 -8.47 -16.83 -6.64
C LEU A 223 -9.41 -15.71 -6.19
N ALA A 224 -10.67 -16.04 -5.87
CA ALA A 224 -11.66 -15.06 -5.43
C ALA A 224 -11.25 -14.36 -4.13
N ALA A 225 -10.81 -15.13 -3.12
CA ALA A 225 -10.33 -14.57 -1.86
C ALA A 225 -9.11 -13.66 -2.05
N TYR A 226 -8.14 -14.10 -2.84
CA TYR A 226 -6.92 -13.33 -3.11
C TYR A 226 -7.21 -12.03 -3.86
N VAL A 227 -8.02 -12.09 -4.92
CA VAL A 227 -8.43 -10.89 -5.68
C VAL A 227 -9.24 -9.95 -4.81
N ALA A 228 -10.16 -10.45 -3.98
CA ALA A 228 -10.94 -9.61 -3.07
C ALA A 228 -10.03 -8.85 -2.08
N LEU A 229 -9.07 -9.54 -1.47
CA LEU A 229 -8.09 -8.92 -0.57
C LEU A 229 -7.25 -7.84 -1.27
N ALA A 230 -6.75 -8.15 -2.47
CA ALA A 230 -5.98 -7.21 -3.29
C ALA A 230 -6.79 -5.97 -3.67
N LEU A 231 -8.06 -6.15 -4.06
CA LEU A 231 -8.95 -5.04 -4.41
C LEU A 231 -9.24 -4.13 -3.21
N LEU A 232 -9.49 -4.71 -2.03
CA LEU A 232 -9.72 -3.91 -0.82
C LEU A 232 -8.46 -3.12 -0.44
N ALA A 233 -7.28 -3.75 -0.48
CA ALA A 233 -6.01 -3.06 -0.23
C ALA A 233 -5.74 -1.94 -1.25
N GLN A 234 -5.96 -2.19 -2.54
CA GLN A 234 -5.82 -1.19 -3.60
C GLN A 234 -6.81 -0.04 -3.45
N SER A 235 -8.07 -0.31 -3.09
CA SER A 235 -9.06 0.73 -2.88
C SER A 235 -8.69 1.69 -1.76
N GLN A 236 -8.06 1.19 -0.69
CA GLN A 236 -7.59 2.02 0.42
C GLN A 236 -6.42 2.90 0.01
N LEU A 237 -5.50 2.37 -0.80
CA LEU A 237 -4.41 3.16 -1.38
C LEU A 237 -4.96 4.28 -2.26
N LEU A 238 -5.84 3.94 -3.22
CA LEU A 238 -6.44 4.93 -4.12
C LEU A 238 -7.30 5.95 -3.36
N LEU A 239 -7.97 5.54 -2.27
CA LEU A 239 -8.73 6.45 -1.44
C LEU A 239 -7.80 7.40 -0.68
N ALA A 240 -6.66 6.94 -0.20
CA ALA A 240 -5.65 7.79 0.40
C ALA A 240 -5.14 8.84 -0.60
N ASP A 241 -4.74 8.42 -1.81
CA ASP A 241 -4.34 9.33 -2.90
C ASP A 241 -5.44 10.36 -3.21
N TYR A 242 -6.69 9.88 -3.34
CA TYR A 242 -7.84 10.73 -3.62
C TYR A 242 -8.00 11.82 -2.57
N VAL A 243 -8.03 11.46 -1.28
CA VAL A 243 -8.22 12.42 -0.18
C VAL A 243 -7.01 13.35 -0.03
N GLN A 244 -5.79 12.81 -0.14
CA GLN A 244 -4.56 13.59 0.03
C GLN A 244 -4.33 14.62 -1.09
N HIS A 245 -4.93 14.43 -2.26
CA HIS A 245 -4.74 15.32 -3.40
C HIS A 245 -6.01 16.00 -3.89
N TYR A 246 -7.16 15.78 -3.23
CA TYR A 246 -8.43 16.33 -3.66
C TYR A 246 -8.38 17.85 -3.74
N GLY A 247 -8.58 18.40 -4.95
CA GLY A 247 -8.66 19.84 -5.16
C GLY A 247 -7.34 20.59 -5.02
N LEU A 248 -6.22 19.91 -4.78
CA LEU A 248 -4.90 20.54 -4.75
C LEU A 248 -4.41 20.80 -6.17
N ALA A 249 -3.88 22.00 -6.41
CA ALA A 249 -3.40 22.42 -7.72
C ALA A 249 -2.05 23.14 -7.60
N ARG A 250 -1.11 22.72 -8.45
CA ARG A 250 0.19 23.34 -8.73
C ARG A 250 0.17 23.91 -10.13
N ALA A 251 0.63 25.14 -10.25
CA ALA A 251 0.80 25.77 -11.55
C ALA A 251 1.89 25.05 -12.37
N ILE A 252 1.69 24.95 -13.69
CA ILE A 252 2.72 24.56 -14.63
C ILE A 252 3.37 25.83 -15.17
N GLY A 253 4.68 25.95 -14.99
CA GLY A 253 5.45 27.10 -15.45
C GLY A 253 5.63 27.12 -16.98
N PRO A 254 6.17 28.23 -17.52
CA PRO A 254 6.42 28.39 -18.96
C PRO A 254 7.39 27.35 -19.55
N ASP A 255 8.25 26.74 -18.72
CA ASP A 255 9.17 25.68 -19.11
C ASP A 255 8.54 24.28 -19.08
N GLY A 256 7.23 24.19 -18.84
CA GLY A 256 6.46 22.94 -18.76
C GLY A 256 6.67 22.15 -17.47
N LYS A 257 7.34 22.72 -16.46
CA LYS A 257 7.53 22.07 -15.16
C LYS A 257 6.53 22.56 -14.12
N PRO A 258 6.06 21.68 -13.22
CA PRO A 258 5.30 22.11 -12.06
C PRO A 258 6.14 23.03 -11.16
N GLU A 259 5.52 24.06 -10.59
CA GLU A 259 6.13 24.88 -9.54
C GLU A 259 6.53 24.02 -8.33
N PRO A 260 7.49 24.43 -7.47
CA PRO A 260 7.88 23.63 -6.31
C PRO A 260 6.72 23.25 -5.38
N VAL A 261 6.80 22.07 -4.76
CA VAL A 261 5.81 21.65 -3.74
C VAL A 261 5.93 22.61 -2.54
N GLY A 262 4.78 23.10 -2.06
CA GLY A 262 4.68 24.06 -0.96
C GLY A 262 3.49 23.73 -0.06
N PRO A 263 3.25 24.51 1.02
CA PRO A 263 2.21 24.20 2.00
C PRO A 263 0.80 24.05 1.42
N GLY A 264 0.43 24.90 0.45
CA GLY A 264 -0.86 24.80 -0.25
C GLY A 264 -1.03 23.57 -1.14
N HIS A 265 0.02 22.75 -1.29
CA HIS A 265 0.02 21.52 -2.09
C HIS A 265 0.01 20.26 -1.21
N SER A 266 -0.28 20.40 0.08
CA SER A 266 -0.40 19.28 1.02
C SER A 266 -1.40 19.62 2.13
N TRP A 267 -2.43 18.79 2.31
CA TRP A 267 -3.34 18.90 3.46
C TRP A 267 -2.62 18.75 4.81
N ASN A 268 -1.42 18.14 4.83
CA ASN A 268 -0.65 17.91 6.05
C ASN A 268 0.39 19.00 6.35
N ALA A 269 0.55 20.01 5.49
CA ALA A 269 1.36 21.17 5.82
C ALA A 269 0.52 22.07 6.74
N GLY A 270 0.83 22.08 8.05
CA GLY A 270 0.10 22.87 9.03
C GLY A 270 0.01 24.35 8.63
N GLY A 271 -1.21 24.86 8.49
CA GLY A 271 -1.46 26.25 8.08
C GLY A 271 -2.85 26.51 7.48
N TRP A 272 -3.83 25.64 7.76
CA TRP A 272 -5.21 25.83 7.32
C TRP A 272 -5.99 26.68 8.32
#